data_AF-A0A6P0SRR2-F1
#
_entry.id   AF-A0A6P0SRR2-F1
#
_cell.length_a   1.000
_cell.length_b   1.000
_cell.length_c   1.000
_cell.angle_alpha   90.00
_cell.angle_beta   90.00
_cell.angle_gamma   90.00
#
_symmetry.space_group_name_H-M   'P 1'
#
loop_
_entity.id
_entity.type
_entity.pdbx_description
1 polymer ?
#
loop_
_entity_poly.entity_id
_entity_poly.type
_entity_poly.pdbx_seq_one_letter_code
_entity_poly.pdbx_strand_id
1 'polypeptide(L)'
;YVEGDYNNNPEQKQNLAEAAAEIQQLLETLDKTYPTDTTTGKMKVAAAAVEQIDTNPDLSNRVLSALKAGGVSAFEQLLNHPAASFVIGALQDWQQTQQS
;
A
#
# COMPACT_ATOMS: atom_id res chain seq x y z
N TYR A 1 -25.56 22.36 -2.08
CA TYR A 1 -24.36 21.60 -2.46
C TYR A 1 -23.18 22.20 -1.70
N VAL A 2 -22.65 21.51 -0.70
CA VAL A 2 -21.35 21.86 -0.11
C VAL A 2 -20.39 20.76 -0.53
N GLU A 3 -19.58 21.09 -1.52
CA GLU A 3 -18.55 20.24 -2.09
C GLU A 3 -17.45 20.08 -1.03
N GLY A 4 -17.12 18.83 -0.73
CA GLY A 4 -16.22 18.47 0.36
C GLY A 4 -14.78 18.85 0.07
N ASP A 5 -14.25 19.76 0.88
CA ASP A 5 -12.84 20.11 0.92
C ASP A 5 -12.06 19.01 1.66
N TYR A 6 -11.86 17.88 0.98
CA TYR A 6 -10.94 16.82 1.40
C TYR A 6 -9.89 16.69 0.28
N ASN A 7 -8.71 17.30 0.42
CA ASN A 7 -7.44 16.92 -0.26
C ASN A 7 -6.58 18.10 -0.72
N ASN A 8 -6.11 18.96 0.18
CA ASN A 8 -4.98 19.80 -0.20
C ASN A 8 -3.94 20.10 0.88
N ASN A 9 -3.79 19.23 1.88
CA ASN A 9 -2.60 19.32 2.73
C ASN A 9 -1.41 18.72 1.95
N PRO A 10 -0.40 19.51 1.55
CA PRO A 10 0.72 19.04 0.72
C PRO A 10 1.47 17.89 1.41
N GLU A 11 1.57 17.93 2.73
CA GLU A 11 2.18 16.89 3.55
C GLU A 11 1.46 15.54 3.44
N GLN A 12 0.14 15.52 3.27
CA GLN A 12 -0.64 14.28 3.11
C GLN A 12 -0.45 13.69 1.70
N LYS A 13 -0.40 14.53 0.67
CA LYS A 13 -0.09 14.10 -0.70
C LYS A 13 1.34 13.57 -0.82
N GLN A 14 2.29 14.19 -0.12
CA GLN A 14 3.67 13.72 -0.04
C GLN A 14 3.73 12.35 0.62
N ASN A 15 3.15 12.18 1.81
CA ASN A 15 3.10 10.89 2.50
C ASN A 15 2.44 9.78 1.66
N LEU A 16 1.37 10.10 0.90
CA LEU A 16 0.73 9.16 -0.01
C LEU A 16 1.67 8.69 -1.13
N ALA A 17 2.29 9.64 -1.83
CA ALA A 17 3.20 9.34 -2.93
C ALA A 17 4.45 8.60 -2.47
N GLU A 18 5.01 8.99 -1.31
CA GLU A 18 6.17 8.34 -0.69
C GLU A 18 5.85 6.91 -0.28
N ALA A 19 4.75 6.69 0.45
CA ALA A 19 4.34 5.35 0.84
C ALA A 19 4.06 4.47 -0.38
N ALA A 20 3.37 4.98 -1.40
CA ALA A 20 3.11 4.23 -2.63
C ALA A 20 4.41 3.89 -3.39
N ALA A 21 5.37 4.82 -3.44
CA ALA A 21 6.68 4.57 -4.06
C ALA A 21 7.48 3.50 -3.30
N GLU A 22 7.48 3.54 -1.96
CA GLU A 22 8.15 2.51 -1.14
C GLU A 22 7.51 1.14 -1.33
N ILE A 23 6.17 1.06 -1.36
CA ILE A 23 5.47 -0.20 -1.66
C ILE A 23 5.77 -0.66 -3.08
N GLN A 24 5.76 0.22 -4.08
CA GLN A 24 6.11 -0.14 -5.45
C GLN A 24 7.52 -0.76 -5.52
N GLN A 25 8.51 -0.14 -4.88
CA GLN A 25 9.89 -0.65 -4.83
C GLN A 25 9.97 -2.00 -4.10
N LEU A 26 9.19 -2.17 -3.04
CA LEU A 26 9.08 -3.45 -2.34
C LEU A 26 8.51 -4.53 -3.26
N LEU A 27 7.45 -4.24 -4.02
CA LEU A 27 6.87 -5.17 -4.97
C LEU A 27 7.84 -5.57 -6.08
N GLU A 28 8.58 -4.61 -6.64
CA GLU A 28 9.63 -4.88 -7.63
C GLU A 28 10.77 -5.75 -7.07
N THR A 29 11.07 -5.62 -5.78
CA THR A 29 12.05 -6.48 -5.10
C THR A 29 11.51 -7.89 -4.92
N LEU A 30 10.24 -8.02 -4.54
CA LEU A 30 9.57 -9.30 -4.32
C LEU A 30 9.32 -10.06 -5.63
N ASP A 31 9.12 -9.37 -6.76
CA ASP A 31 8.94 -9.96 -8.09
C ASP A 31 10.14 -10.83 -8.51
N LYS A 32 11.35 -10.47 -8.06
CA LYS A 32 12.56 -11.28 -8.29
C LYS A 32 12.54 -12.63 -7.59
N THR A 33 11.72 -12.78 -6.55
CA THR A 33 11.65 -13.97 -5.70
C THR A 33 10.36 -14.75 -5.94
N TYR A 34 9.27 -14.07 -6.27
CA TYR A 34 7.93 -14.66 -6.38
C TYR A 34 7.31 -14.40 -7.76
N PRO A 35 6.84 -15.44 -8.47
CA PRO A 35 6.30 -15.28 -9.81
C PRO A 35 4.95 -14.56 -9.81
N THR A 36 4.89 -13.34 -10.32
CA THR A 36 3.67 -12.53 -10.33
C THR A 36 2.68 -12.90 -11.45
N ASP A 37 3.04 -13.82 -12.35
CA ASP A 37 2.13 -14.38 -13.37
C ASP A 37 1.08 -15.35 -12.82
N THR A 38 1.24 -15.83 -11.58
CA THR A 38 0.32 -16.80 -10.96
C THR A 38 -0.42 -16.20 -9.77
N THR A 39 -1.66 -16.61 -9.55
CA THR A 39 -2.43 -16.20 -8.36
C THR A 39 -1.68 -16.49 -7.07
N THR A 40 -1.08 -17.67 -6.95
CA THR A 40 -0.30 -18.07 -5.76
C THR A 40 0.91 -17.17 -5.55
N GLY A 41 1.63 -16.81 -6.62
CA GLY A 41 2.78 -15.92 -6.49
C GLY A 41 2.38 -14.48 -6.14
N LYS A 42 1.29 -13.96 -6.71
CA LYS A 42 0.72 -12.66 -6.29
C LYS A 42 0.32 -12.65 -4.81
N MET A 43 -0.27 -13.73 -4.31
CA MET A 43 -0.58 -13.88 -2.88
C MET A 43 0.68 -13.90 -2.00
N LYS A 44 1.74 -14.59 -2.44
CA LYS A 44 3.03 -14.58 -1.73
C LYS A 44 3.65 -13.19 -1.68
N VAL A 45 3.61 -12.45 -2.79
CA VAL A 45 4.05 -11.05 -2.84
C VAL A 45 3.25 -10.20 -1.86
N ALA A 46 1.93 -10.34 -1.82
CA ALA A 46 1.08 -9.59 -0.90
C ALA A 46 1.39 -9.89 0.58
N ALA A 47 1.54 -11.17 0.94
CA ALA A 47 1.90 -11.58 2.30
C ALA A 47 3.28 -11.04 2.71
N ALA A 48 4.28 -11.18 1.85
CA ALA A 48 5.63 -10.67 2.11
C ALA A 48 5.68 -9.14 2.17
N ALA A 49 4.87 -8.45 1.36
CA ALA A 49 4.77 -7.00 1.42
C ALA A 49 4.22 -6.52 2.77
N VAL A 50 3.12 -7.12 3.25
CA VAL A 50 2.57 -6.82 4.58
C VAL A 50 3.56 -7.13 5.70
N GLU A 51 4.25 -8.27 5.65
CA GLU A 51 5.27 -8.63 6.65
C GLU A 51 6.39 -7.59 6.73
N GLN A 52 6.89 -7.10 5.59
CA GLN A 52 7.94 -6.07 5.53
C GLN A 52 7.46 -4.71 6.04
N ILE A 53 6.19 -4.38 5.82
CA ILE A 53 5.58 -3.17 6.35
C ILE A 53 5.41 -3.29 7.86
N ASP A 54 4.85 -4.40 8.35
CA ASP A 54 4.57 -4.64 9.77
C ASP A 54 5.86 -4.65 10.60
N THR A 55 6.93 -5.25 10.07
CA THR A 55 8.25 -5.29 10.71
C THR A 55 9.01 -3.97 10.65
N ASN A 56 8.59 -3.02 9.80
CA ASN A 56 9.19 -1.70 9.68
C ASN A 56 8.23 -0.60 10.21
N PRO A 57 8.44 -0.10 11.44
CA PRO A 57 7.51 0.84 12.07
C PRO A 57 7.37 2.17 11.33
N ASP A 58 8.43 2.63 10.66
CA ASP A 58 8.39 3.88 9.89
C ASP A 58 7.52 3.72 8.63
N LEU A 59 7.74 2.63 7.89
CA LEU A 59 6.95 2.29 6.71
C LEU A 59 5.49 2.01 7.07
N SER A 60 5.25 1.24 8.14
CA SER A 60 3.91 1.01 8.71
C SER A 60 3.16 2.32 8.94
N ASN A 61 3.79 3.30 9.60
CA ASN A 61 3.13 4.55 9.92
C ASN A 61 2.83 5.39 8.66
N ARG A 62 3.74 5.39 7.68
CA ARG A 62 3.52 6.05 6.39
C ARG A 62 2.39 5.41 5.60
N VAL A 63 2.36 4.07 5.51
CA VAL A 63 1.31 3.33 4.82
C VAL A 63 -0.05 3.57 5.48
N LEU A 64 -0.14 3.52 6.81
CA LEU A 64 -1.38 3.83 7.52
C LEU A 64 -1.82 5.29 7.29
N SER A 65 -0.88 6.23 7.29
CA SER A 65 -1.17 7.65 7.03
C SER A 65 -1.64 7.87 5.60
N ALA A 66 -1.01 7.22 4.62
CA ALA A 66 -1.36 7.26 3.22
C ALA A 66 -2.75 6.65 2.96
N LEU A 67 -3.04 5.50 3.54
CA LEU A 67 -4.34 4.84 3.42
C LEU A 67 -5.46 5.65 4.08
N LYS A 68 -5.20 6.31 5.22
CA LYS A 68 -6.16 7.21 5.89
C LYS A 68 -6.40 8.50 5.11
N ALA A 69 -5.35 9.11 4.54
CA ALA A 69 -5.46 10.42 3.90
C ALA A 69 -5.89 10.33 2.43
N GLY A 70 -5.30 9.42 1.66
CA GLY A 70 -5.58 9.24 0.23
C GLY A 70 -6.67 8.23 -0.06
N GLY A 71 -6.96 7.32 0.88
CA GLY A 71 -7.83 6.19 0.65
C GLY A 71 -7.17 5.11 -0.22
N VAL A 72 -7.76 3.92 -0.17
CA VAL A 72 -7.26 2.73 -0.89
C VAL A 72 -7.22 2.96 -2.41
N SER A 73 -8.21 3.63 -2.98
CA SER A 73 -8.28 3.89 -4.42
C SER A 73 -7.17 4.81 -4.94
N ALA A 74 -6.71 5.77 -4.14
CA ALA A 74 -5.60 6.62 -4.55
C ALA A 74 -4.26 5.87 -4.45
N PHE A 75 -4.12 5.04 -3.41
CA PHE A 75 -2.96 4.16 -3.25
C PHE A 75 -2.85 3.15 -4.40
N GLU A 76 -3.96 2.50 -4.78
CA GLU A 76 -4.01 1.53 -5.88
C GLU A 76 -3.62 2.16 -7.22
N GLN A 77 -4.06 3.39 -7.51
CA GLN A 77 -3.71 4.09 -8.75
C GLN A 77 -2.21 4.42 -8.88
N LEU A 78 -1.49 4.50 -7.75
CA LEU A 78 -0.05 4.75 -7.73
C LEU A 78 0.76 3.46 -7.87
N LEU A 79 0.18 2.31 -7.54
CA LEU A 79 0.82 1.01 -7.64
C LEU A 79 0.65 0.42 -9.04
N ASN A 80 1.70 0.51 -9.84
CA ASN A 80 1.73 -0.10 -11.18
C ASN A 80 2.40 -1.48 -11.11
N HIS A 81 1.67 -2.50 -10.62
CA HIS A 81 2.22 -3.84 -10.45
C HIS A 81 1.17 -4.96 -10.64
N PRO A 82 1.51 -6.12 -11.25
CA PRO A 82 0.57 -7.24 -11.48
C PRO A 82 -0.03 -7.84 -10.19
N ALA A 83 0.66 -7.68 -9.06
CA ALA A 83 0.18 -8.10 -7.74
C ALA A 83 -0.50 -6.97 -6.93
N ALA A 84 -0.64 -5.75 -7.47
CA ALA A 84 -1.12 -4.58 -6.73
C ALA A 84 -2.47 -4.84 -6.02
N SER A 85 -3.48 -5.37 -6.72
CA SER A 85 -4.80 -5.63 -6.11
C SER A 85 -4.75 -6.63 -4.94
N PHE A 86 -3.83 -7.60 -4.96
CA PHE A 86 -3.64 -8.55 -3.85
C PHE A 86 -2.97 -7.86 -2.66
N VAL A 87 -1.96 -7.03 -2.93
CA VAL A 87 -1.25 -6.25 -1.92
C VAL A 87 -2.21 -5.27 -1.26
N ILE A 88 -3.02 -4.56 -2.05
CA ILE A 88 -4.07 -3.67 -1.56
C ILE A 88 -5.02 -4.41 -0.61
N GLY A 89 -5.54 -5.57 -1.02
CA GLY A 89 -6.43 -6.37 -0.17
C GLY A 89 -5.76 -6.79 1.15
N ALA A 90 -4.50 -7.20 1.10
CA ALA A 90 -3.74 -7.58 2.30
C ALA A 90 -3.45 -6.38 3.21
N LEU A 91 -3.15 -5.20 2.65
CA LEU A 91 -2.95 -3.96 3.40
C LEU A 91 -4.23 -3.47 4.07
N GLN A 92 -5.38 -3.66 3.42
CA GLN A 92 -6.67 -3.33 4.02
C GLN A 92 -6.95 -4.21 5.24
N ASP A 93 -6.77 -5.53 5.11
CA ASP A 93 -6.94 -6.47 6.21
C ASP A 93 -5.99 -6.15 7.38
N TRP A 94 -4.70 -5.97 7.08
CA TRP A 94 -3.69 -5.54 8.07
C TRP A 94 -4.03 -4.20 8.73
N GLN A 95 -4.48 -3.19 7.97
CA GLN A 95 -4.90 -1.92 8.58
C GLN A 95 -6.02 -2.12 9.60
N GLN A 96 -6.95 -3.05 9.36
CA GLN A 96 -8.02 -3.38 10.32
C GLN A 96 -7.46 -4.07 11.57
N THR A 97 -6.42 -4.91 11.46
CA THR A 97 -5.78 -5.52 12.64
C THR A 97 -5.07 -4.47 13.50
N GLN A 98 -4.48 -3.44 12.89
CA GLN A 98 -3.81 -2.35 13.62
C GLN A 98 -4.77 -1.37 14.31
N GLN A 99 -6.07 -1.40 13.95
CA GLN A 99 -7.11 -0.55 14.54
C GLN A 99 -7.94 -1.26 15.64
N SER A 100 -7.66 -2.54 15.89
CA SER A 100 -8.40 -3.41 16.82
C SER A 100 -7.87 -3.36 18.26
#